data_AF-U6DZZ5-F1
#
_entry.id   AF-U6DZZ5-F1
#
_cell.length_a   1.000
_cell.length_b   1.000
_cell.length_c   1.000
_cell.angle_alpha   90.00
_cell.angle_beta   90.00
_cell.angle_gamma   90.00
#
_symmetry.space_group_name_H-M   'P 1'
#
loop_
_entity.id
_entity.type
_entity.pdbx_description
1 polymer ?
#
loop_
_entity_poly.entity_id
_entity_poly.type
_entity_poly.pdbx_seq_one_letter_code
_entity_poly.pdbx_strand_id
1 'polypeptide(L)'
;KPVTVVQSIGTEVIGTLRPDYRDRIRLFENGSLLLSDLQLADEGTYEVEISITDDTFTGEKTINLTVDVPISRPQVLVASTTVLELSEAFTLNCSHENGTKPSYTWLKDGKPLLNDSRMLLSPDHKVLTITRVLMEDDDLYSCVVENPISEGRSLPIKITVYRRSSLYIILSTGGIFLLVTLVTVCACWKPSKKSGKKRKLEKQSSLEYMDQNDDRLKPE
;
A
#
# COMPACT_ATOMS: atom_id res chain seq x y z
N LYS A 1 15.34 17.05 -39.05
CA LYS A 1 15.98 16.78 -40.36
C LYS A 1 16.07 15.27 -40.50
N PRO A 2 15.63 14.68 -41.63
CA PRO A 2 15.73 13.25 -41.83
C PRO A 2 17.19 12.81 -41.77
N VAL A 3 17.42 11.62 -41.22
CA VAL A 3 18.74 11.01 -41.07
C VAL A 3 18.75 9.77 -41.95
N THR A 4 19.67 9.73 -42.91
CA THR A 4 19.89 8.51 -43.71
C THR A 4 20.49 7.43 -42.81
N VAL A 5 19.73 6.35 -42.64
CA VAL A 5 20.15 5.16 -41.87
C VAL A 5 21.08 4.29 -42.72
N VAL A 6 20.69 4.01 -43.97
CA VAL A 6 21.45 3.19 -44.92
C VAL A 6 21.05 3.55 -46.36
N GLN A 7 22.01 3.42 -47.29
CA GLN A 7 21.78 3.46 -48.73
C GLN A 7 22.43 2.20 -49.35
N SER A 8 21.79 1.57 -50.33
CA SER A 8 22.32 0.35 -50.95
C SER A 8 21.94 0.20 -52.43
N ILE A 9 22.71 -0.62 -53.16
CA ILE A 9 22.30 -1.21 -54.44
C ILE A 9 22.16 -2.72 -54.22
N GLY A 10 20.96 -3.25 -54.38
CA GLY A 10 20.63 -4.58 -53.88
C GLY A 10 20.89 -4.66 -52.37
N THR A 11 21.74 -5.59 -51.95
CA THR A 11 22.16 -5.76 -50.54
C THR A 11 23.51 -5.11 -50.21
N GLU A 12 24.18 -4.51 -51.19
CA GLU A 12 25.48 -3.87 -51.01
C GLU A 12 25.30 -2.44 -50.50
N VAL A 13 25.79 -2.16 -49.29
CA VAL A 13 25.71 -0.83 -48.66
C VAL A 13 26.68 0.13 -49.34
N ILE A 14 26.18 1.34 -49.64
CA ILE A 14 26.93 2.40 -50.32
C ILE A 14 27.28 3.50 -49.32
N GLY A 15 28.49 4.02 -49.46
CA GLY A 15 28.99 5.12 -48.64
C GLY A 15 29.38 4.67 -47.24
N THR A 16 29.43 5.62 -46.31
CA THR A 16 29.84 5.36 -44.92
C THR A 16 28.63 5.45 -44.00
N LEU A 17 28.33 4.33 -43.32
CA LEU A 17 27.31 4.29 -42.29
C LEU A 17 27.69 5.16 -41.09
N ARG A 18 26.67 5.77 -40.48
CA ARG A 18 26.83 6.46 -39.19
C ARG A 18 27.35 5.47 -38.15
N PRO A 19 28.21 5.92 -37.21
CA PRO A 19 28.74 5.06 -36.15
C PRO A 19 27.64 4.33 -35.39
N ASP A 20 26.52 5.01 -35.13
CA ASP A 20 25.40 4.45 -34.36
C ASP A 20 24.74 3.24 -35.04
N TYR A 21 24.83 3.08 -36.37
CA TYR A 21 24.21 1.97 -37.10
C TYR A 21 25.22 0.93 -37.61
N ARG A 22 26.52 1.18 -37.42
CA ARG A 22 27.58 0.25 -37.83
C ARG A 22 27.41 -1.07 -37.10
N ASP A 23 27.52 -2.18 -37.84
CA ASP A 23 27.39 -3.56 -37.36
C ASP A 23 26.00 -3.94 -36.79
N ARG A 24 25.04 -3.01 -36.76
CA ARG A 24 23.67 -3.26 -36.29
C ARG A 24 22.67 -3.46 -37.42
N ILE A 25 23.03 -3.17 -38.67
CA ILE A 25 22.10 -3.26 -39.80
C ILE A 25 22.39 -4.43 -40.73
N ARG A 26 21.34 -5.04 -41.26
CA ARG A 26 21.43 -6.05 -42.31
C ARG A 26 20.30 -5.87 -43.32
N LEU A 27 20.66 -5.78 -44.59
CA LEU A 27 19.72 -5.70 -45.71
C LEU A 27 19.48 -7.09 -46.30
N PHE A 28 18.26 -7.31 -46.77
CA PHE A 28 17.85 -8.52 -47.47
C PHE A 28 17.47 -8.22 -48.91
N GLU A 29 17.58 -9.21 -49.80
CA GLU A 29 17.29 -9.06 -51.23
C GLU A 29 15.84 -8.64 -51.52
N ASN A 30 14.91 -8.89 -50.58
CA ASN A 30 13.51 -8.48 -50.67
C ASN A 30 13.28 -7.01 -50.24
N GLY A 31 14.34 -6.25 -49.92
CA GLY A 31 14.26 -4.86 -49.49
C GLY A 31 14.02 -4.66 -47.99
N SER A 32 13.93 -5.73 -47.20
CA SER A 32 13.80 -5.61 -45.74
C SER A 32 15.11 -5.16 -45.09
N LEU A 33 15.00 -4.34 -44.04
CA LEU A 33 16.09 -3.94 -43.17
C LEU A 33 15.90 -4.57 -41.78
N LEU A 34 16.90 -5.31 -41.31
CA LEU A 34 17.00 -5.72 -39.91
C LEU A 34 17.92 -4.73 -39.18
N LEU A 35 17.43 -4.20 -38.07
CA LEU A 35 18.20 -3.42 -37.11
C LEU A 35 18.31 -4.24 -35.81
N SER A 36 19.52 -4.65 -35.47
CA SER A 36 19.88 -5.42 -34.28
C SER A 36 20.26 -4.49 -33.12
N ASP A 37 20.22 -5.04 -31.90
CA ASP A 37 20.58 -4.32 -30.66
C ASP A 37 19.91 -2.95 -30.56
N LEU A 38 18.57 -2.97 -30.62
CA LEU A 38 17.73 -1.77 -30.56
C LEU A 38 18.03 -0.95 -29.32
N GLN A 39 18.14 0.36 -29.52
CA GLN A 39 18.34 1.36 -28.50
C GLN A 39 17.15 2.31 -28.47
N LEU A 40 16.93 2.99 -27.34
CA LEU A 40 15.85 3.98 -27.23
C LEU A 40 15.98 5.13 -28.25
N ALA A 41 17.22 5.45 -28.66
CA ALA A 41 17.48 6.45 -29.68
C ALA A 41 17.07 6.01 -31.10
N ASP A 42 16.81 4.72 -31.32
CA ASP A 42 16.32 4.20 -32.59
C ASP A 42 14.80 4.37 -32.73
N GLU A 43 14.06 4.77 -31.68
CA GLU A 43 12.63 5.06 -31.76
C GLU A 43 12.37 6.24 -32.71
N GLY A 44 11.44 6.07 -33.64
CA GLY A 44 11.11 7.10 -34.60
C GLY A 44 10.37 6.60 -35.82
N THR A 45 10.13 7.54 -36.72
CA THR A 45 9.51 7.28 -38.01
C THR A 45 10.60 7.01 -39.04
N TYR A 46 10.56 5.83 -39.63
CA TYR A 46 11.44 5.36 -40.69
C TYR A 46 10.73 5.47 -42.03
N GLU A 47 11.45 5.89 -43.04
CA GLU A 47 10.97 6.01 -44.41
C GLU A 47 11.88 5.17 -45.30
N VAL A 48 11.28 4.32 -46.13
CA VAL A 48 12.00 3.56 -47.15
C VAL A 48 11.64 4.11 -48.51
N GLU A 49 12.66 4.39 -49.31
CA GLU A 49 12.55 4.81 -50.69
C GLU A 49 13.28 3.79 -51.58
N ILE A 50 12.57 3.22 -52.55
CA ILE A 50 13.11 2.25 -53.51
C ILE A 50 13.03 2.86 -54.90
N SER A 51 14.16 2.92 -55.60
CA SER A 51 14.25 3.32 -57.01
C SER A 51 14.80 2.17 -57.87
N ILE A 52 14.25 2.04 -59.08
CA ILE A 52 14.81 1.18 -60.14
C ILE A 52 15.52 2.14 -61.10
N THR A 53 16.74 1.78 -61.55
CA THR A 53 17.61 2.67 -62.35
C THR A 53 16.87 3.39 -63.47
N ASP A 54 17.07 4.71 -63.54
CA ASP A 54 16.55 5.67 -64.54
C ASP A 54 15.04 5.93 -64.58
N ASP A 55 14.24 5.35 -63.68
CA ASP A 55 12.79 5.62 -63.65
C ASP A 55 12.39 6.67 -62.59
N THR A 56 11.34 7.43 -62.88
CA THR A 56 10.76 8.42 -61.93
C THR A 56 9.89 7.80 -60.86
N PHE A 57 9.68 6.47 -60.91
CA PHE A 57 8.82 5.77 -59.97
C PHE A 57 9.62 5.32 -58.74
N THR A 58 9.52 6.11 -57.67
CA THR A 58 10.03 5.74 -56.36
C THR A 58 8.91 5.11 -55.53
N GLY A 59 9.17 3.93 -54.98
CA GLY A 59 8.31 3.32 -53.97
C GLY A 59 8.65 3.91 -52.61
N GLU A 60 7.74 4.65 -52.00
CA GLU A 60 7.91 5.21 -50.66
C GLU A 60 7.00 4.49 -49.65
N LYS A 61 7.53 4.18 -48.47
CA LYS A 61 6.70 3.72 -47.35
C LYS A 61 7.25 4.20 -46.02
N THR A 62 6.34 4.63 -45.16
CA THR A 62 6.64 5.07 -43.81
C THR A 62 6.26 4.01 -42.77
N ILE A 63 7.11 3.82 -41.76
CA ILE A 63 6.92 2.88 -40.65
C ILE A 63 7.28 3.60 -39.34
N ASN A 64 6.47 3.41 -38.31
CA ASN A 64 6.79 3.92 -36.97
C ASN A 64 7.37 2.78 -36.12
N LEU A 65 8.62 2.95 -35.68
CA LEU A 65 9.29 2.03 -34.76
C LEU A 65 9.23 2.60 -33.35
N THR A 66 8.63 1.86 -32.42
CA THR A 66 8.71 2.12 -30.98
C THR A 66 9.68 1.14 -30.33
N VAL A 67 10.54 1.63 -29.45
CA VAL A 67 11.50 0.80 -28.71
C VAL A 67 11.19 0.92 -27.23
N ASP A 68 11.00 -0.22 -26.57
CA ASP A 68 10.58 -0.28 -25.18
C ASP A 68 11.55 -1.12 -24.33
N VAL A 69 11.67 -0.77 -23.05
CA VAL A 69 12.47 -1.52 -22.07
C VAL A 69 11.55 -2.45 -21.29
N PRO A 70 11.86 -3.75 -21.16
CA PRO A 70 11.04 -4.68 -20.40
C PRO A 70 10.83 -4.23 -18.94
N ILE A 71 9.63 -4.48 -18.43
CA ILE A 71 9.25 -4.19 -17.05
C ILE A 71 10.04 -5.10 -16.09
N SER A 72 10.80 -4.48 -15.20
CA SER A 72 11.42 -5.16 -14.05
C SER A 72 10.38 -5.61 -13.03
N ARG A 73 10.75 -6.55 -12.15
CA ARG A 73 9.82 -7.14 -11.16
C ARG A 73 9.20 -6.06 -10.26
N PRO A 74 7.87 -5.86 -10.30
CA PRO A 74 7.22 -4.87 -9.46
C PRO A 74 7.18 -5.26 -7.98
N GLN A 75 7.06 -4.26 -7.12
CA GLN A 75 6.97 -4.39 -5.66
C GLN A 75 5.91 -3.47 -5.10
N VAL A 76 5.13 -3.96 -4.12
CA VAL A 76 4.17 -3.16 -3.37
C VAL A 76 4.85 -2.59 -2.13
N LEU A 77 4.93 -1.26 -2.08
CA LEU A 77 5.46 -0.48 -0.95
C LEU A 77 4.29 0.00 -0.08
N VAL A 78 4.42 -0.20 1.22
CA VAL A 78 3.42 0.18 2.22
C VAL A 78 4.11 0.60 3.53
N ALA A 79 3.51 1.53 4.27
CA ALA A 79 4.07 1.97 5.56
C ALA A 79 3.91 0.91 6.68
N SER A 80 2.81 0.16 6.65
CA SER A 80 2.51 -0.94 7.58
C SER A 80 1.57 -1.93 6.88
N THR A 81 1.74 -3.22 7.11
CA THR A 81 0.80 -4.26 6.64
C THR A 81 -0.44 -4.39 7.53
N THR A 82 -0.47 -3.67 8.65
CA THR A 82 -1.57 -3.68 9.61
C THR A 82 -2.22 -2.31 9.69
N VAL A 83 -3.55 -2.29 9.78
CA VAL A 83 -4.35 -1.06 9.81
C VAL A 83 -5.58 -1.24 10.70
N LEU A 84 -6.06 -0.17 11.33
CA LEU A 84 -7.27 -0.20 12.14
C LEU A 84 -8.51 -0.04 11.26
N GLU A 85 -9.58 -0.75 11.59
CA GLU A 85 -10.91 -0.52 11.02
C GLU A 85 -11.32 0.94 11.22
N LEU A 86 -11.98 1.53 10.23
CA LEU A 86 -12.39 2.94 10.14
C LEU A 86 -11.24 3.94 10.03
N SER A 87 -10.00 3.49 9.76
CA SER A 87 -8.92 4.41 9.37
C SER A 87 -9.33 5.21 8.14
N GLU A 88 -9.09 6.52 8.16
CA GLU A 88 -9.56 7.42 7.10
C GLU A 88 -8.93 7.09 5.75
N ALA A 89 -7.63 6.75 5.74
CA ALA A 89 -6.89 6.39 4.54
C ALA A 89 -5.81 5.33 4.83
N PHE A 90 -5.65 4.40 3.89
CA PHE A 90 -4.56 3.44 3.84
C PHE A 90 -4.03 3.32 2.42
N THR A 91 -2.72 3.46 2.24
CA THR A 91 -2.12 3.65 0.91
C THR A 91 -1.12 2.55 0.58
N LEU A 92 -1.25 1.97 -0.61
CA LEU A 92 -0.30 1.04 -1.20
C LEU A 92 0.28 1.65 -2.49
N ASN A 93 1.58 1.50 -2.71
CA ASN A 93 2.29 2.06 -3.86
C ASN A 93 2.99 0.94 -4.65
N CYS A 94 2.68 0.81 -5.94
CA CYS A 94 3.34 -0.14 -6.81
C CYS A 94 4.60 0.50 -7.42
N SER A 95 5.75 -0.13 -7.27
CA SER A 95 7.03 0.38 -7.77
C SER A 95 7.76 -0.67 -8.60
N HIS A 96 8.59 -0.23 -9.52
CA HIS A 96 9.47 -1.04 -10.36
C HIS A 96 10.70 -0.19 -10.73
N GLU A 97 11.83 -0.83 -11.07
CA GLU A 97 13.11 -0.15 -11.32
C GLU A 97 13.25 0.29 -12.78
N ASN A 98 13.05 -0.65 -13.72
CA ASN A 98 13.16 -0.44 -15.16
C ASN A 98 11.84 -0.74 -15.86
N GLY A 99 11.54 0.05 -16.89
CA GLY A 99 10.35 -0.11 -17.73
C GLY A 99 10.05 1.18 -18.52
N THR A 100 9.55 1.05 -19.75
CA THR A 100 9.05 2.20 -20.53
C THR A 100 7.53 2.18 -20.61
N LYS A 101 6.93 3.37 -20.58
CA LYS A 101 5.48 3.60 -20.78
C LYS A 101 4.60 2.63 -19.96
N PRO A 102 4.84 2.46 -18.65
CA PRO A 102 4.14 1.44 -17.86
C PRO A 102 2.67 1.81 -17.64
N SER A 103 1.79 0.82 -17.68
CA SER A 103 0.45 0.87 -17.10
C SER A 103 0.37 0.01 -15.84
N TYR A 104 -0.46 0.43 -14.88
CA TYR A 104 -0.60 -0.21 -13.57
C TYR A 104 -2.01 -0.73 -13.37
N THR A 105 -2.12 -1.97 -12.89
CA THR A 105 -3.37 -2.60 -12.48
C THR A 105 -3.23 -3.18 -11.09
N TRP A 106 -4.11 -2.77 -10.17
CA TRP A 106 -4.16 -3.33 -8.83
C TRP A 106 -5.07 -4.56 -8.77
N LEU A 107 -4.64 -5.55 -7.99
CA LEU A 107 -5.36 -6.78 -7.75
C LEU A 107 -5.63 -6.95 -6.25
N LYS A 108 -6.86 -7.32 -5.91
CA LYS A 108 -7.28 -7.80 -4.59
C LYS A 108 -7.72 -9.26 -4.73
N ASP A 109 -7.14 -10.16 -3.94
CA ASP A 109 -7.31 -11.61 -4.06
C ASP A 109 -7.09 -12.13 -5.50
N GLY A 110 -6.08 -11.55 -6.17
CA GLY A 110 -5.74 -11.89 -7.56
C GLY A 110 -6.71 -11.41 -8.63
N LYS A 111 -7.79 -10.69 -8.28
CA LYS A 111 -8.74 -10.11 -9.22
C LYS A 111 -8.54 -8.60 -9.33
N PRO A 112 -8.76 -7.99 -10.50
CA PRO A 112 -8.77 -6.53 -10.61
C PRO A 112 -9.71 -5.90 -9.59
N LEU A 113 -9.31 -4.75 -9.05
CA LEU A 113 -10.17 -4.00 -8.13
C LEU A 113 -11.54 -3.77 -8.77
N LEU A 114 -12.60 -4.06 -8.01
CA LEU A 114 -13.95 -3.68 -8.39
C LEU A 114 -14.08 -2.14 -8.30
N ASN A 115 -15.01 -1.57 -9.07
CA ASN A 115 -15.38 -0.16 -8.94
C ASN A 115 -16.01 0.09 -7.56
N ASP A 116 -15.17 0.31 -6.56
CA ASP A 116 -15.55 0.72 -5.21
C ASP A 116 -15.16 2.18 -5.02
N SER A 117 -16.13 3.00 -4.66
CA SER A 117 -15.93 4.41 -4.29
C SER A 117 -14.87 4.63 -3.20
N ARG A 118 -14.58 3.62 -2.38
CA ARG A 118 -13.56 3.68 -1.32
C ARG A 118 -12.15 3.43 -1.83
N MET A 119 -12.00 2.72 -2.95
CA MET A 119 -10.72 2.33 -3.54
C MET A 119 -10.31 3.36 -4.61
N LEU A 120 -9.54 4.36 -4.18
CA LEU A 120 -9.14 5.48 -5.01
C LEU A 120 -7.77 5.22 -5.63
N LEU A 121 -7.70 5.21 -6.95
CA LEU A 121 -6.44 5.14 -7.68
C LEU A 121 -5.91 6.55 -7.98
N SER A 122 -4.59 6.73 -7.90
CA SER A 122 -3.92 7.92 -8.42
C SER A 122 -4.12 8.05 -9.94
N PRO A 123 -3.90 9.22 -10.56
CA PRO A 123 -4.06 9.39 -12.01
C PRO A 123 -3.21 8.45 -12.86
N ASP A 124 -2.04 8.03 -12.36
CA ASP A 124 -1.14 7.05 -12.99
C ASP A 124 -1.44 5.60 -12.55
N HIS A 125 -2.48 5.38 -11.75
CA HIS A 125 -2.87 4.12 -11.11
C HIS A 125 -1.79 3.43 -10.26
N LYS A 126 -0.65 4.10 -10.04
CA LYS A 126 0.49 3.56 -9.31
C LYS A 126 0.21 3.42 -7.82
N VAL A 127 -0.65 4.28 -7.29
CA VAL A 127 -0.99 4.35 -5.86
C VAL A 127 -2.46 4.02 -5.67
N LEU A 128 -2.73 3.03 -4.82
CA LEU A 128 -4.06 2.69 -4.34
C LEU A 128 -4.26 3.27 -2.95
N THR A 129 -5.31 4.07 -2.76
CA THR A 129 -5.73 4.58 -1.45
C THR A 129 -7.09 4.01 -1.11
N ILE A 130 -7.16 3.24 -0.02
CA ILE A 130 -8.39 2.71 0.56
C ILE A 130 -8.87 3.73 1.60
N THR A 131 -10.02 4.34 1.35
CA THR A 131 -10.66 5.27 2.29
C THR A 131 -11.66 4.53 3.17
N ARG A 132 -11.79 4.96 4.43
CA ARG A 132 -12.67 4.33 5.42
C ARG A 132 -12.50 2.81 5.44
N VAL A 133 -11.34 2.35 5.91
CA VAL A 133 -10.94 0.93 5.90
C VAL A 133 -11.97 0.06 6.63
N LEU A 134 -12.36 -1.06 6.03
CA LEU A 134 -13.32 -2.03 6.58
C LEU A 134 -12.67 -3.40 6.75
N MET A 135 -13.28 -4.28 7.54
CA MET A 135 -12.79 -5.65 7.71
C MET A 135 -12.75 -6.46 6.41
N GLU A 136 -13.58 -6.11 5.42
CA GLU A 136 -13.54 -6.73 4.09
C GLU A 136 -12.29 -6.37 3.28
N ASP A 137 -11.54 -5.36 3.69
CA ASP A 137 -10.26 -4.97 3.08
C ASP A 137 -9.08 -5.81 3.61
N ASP A 138 -9.32 -6.74 4.55
CA ASP A 138 -8.33 -7.71 5.03
C ASP A 138 -8.07 -8.78 3.97
N ASP A 139 -7.16 -8.50 3.04
CA ASP A 139 -6.96 -9.33 1.86
C ASP A 139 -5.51 -9.31 1.35
N LEU A 140 -5.22 -10.13 0.33
CA LEU A 140 -3.98 -10.13 -0.41
C LEU A 140 -4.05 -9.12 -1.55
N TYR A 141 -3.13 -8.16 -1.54
CA TYR A 141 -3.00 -7.14 -2.57
C TYR A 141 -1.76 -7.41 -3.41
N SER A 142 -1.87 -7.23 -4.72
CA SER A 142 -0.73 -7.26 -5.65
C SER A 142 -0.94 -6.23 -6.75
N CYS A 143 0.12 -5.87 -7.46
CA CYS A 143 0.02 -5.04 -8.64
C CYS A 143 0.61 -5.75 -9.85
N VAL A 144 0.02 -5.48 -11.01
CA VAL A 144 0.52 -5.83 -12.33
C VAL A 144 0.98 -4.53 -13.00
N VAL A 145 2.17 -4.58 -13.59
CA VAL A 145 2.77 -3.49 -14.35
C VAL A 145 3.08 -4.04 -15.74
N GLU A 146 2.59 -3.40 -16.77
CA GLU A 146 2.73 -3.88 -18.15
C GLU A 146 3.20 -2.75 -19.07
N ASN A 147 3.81 -3.16 -20.18
CA ASN A 147 4.08 -2.30 -21.33
C ASN A 147 3.87 -3.12 -22.62
N PRO A 148 4.02 -2.53 -23.83
CA PRO A 148 3.72 -3.22 -25.08
C PRO A 148 4.49 -4.53 -25.33
N ILE A 149 5.60 -4.75 -24.64
CA ILE A 149 6.50 -5.90 -24.87
C ILE A 149 6.61 -6.86 -23.68
N SER A 150 6.10 -6.50 -22.49
CA SER A 150 6.29 -7.27 -21.27
C SER A 150 5.28 -6.96 -20.17
N GLU A 151 5.07 -7.92 -19.29
CA GLU A 151 4.23 -7.79 -18.10
C GLU A 151 5.01 -8.30 -16.88
N GLY A 152 4.90 -7.60 -15.77
CA GLY A 152 5.44 -7.99 -14.48
C GLY A 152 4.36 -7.95 -13.40
N ARG A 153 4.37 -8.94 -12.50
CA ARG A 153 3.47 -8.99 -11.34
C ARG A 153 4.27 -8.97 -10.04
N SER A 154 3.81 -8.16 -9.08
CA SER A 154 4.39 -8.15 -7.74
C SER A 154 4.04 -9.42 -6.97
N LEU A 155 4.86 -9.75 -5.96
CA LEU A 155 4.43 -10.71 -4.95
C LEU A 155 3.20 -10.15 -4.21
N PRO A 156 2.23 -11.01 -3.82
CA PRO A 156 1.09 -10.59 -3.04
C PRO A 156 1.52 -10.23 -1.61
N ILE A 157 0.98 -9.14 -1.07
CA ILE A 157 1.17 -8.71 0.31
C ILE A 157 -0.15 -8.84 1.07
N LYS A 158 -0.11 -9.44 2.26
CA LYS A 158 -1.29 -9.58 3.13
C LYS A 158 -1.46 -8.30 3.94
N ILE A 159 -2.64 -7.68 3.81
CA ILE A 159 -3.07 -6.59 4.66
C ILE A 159 -3.99 -7.16 5.74
N THR A 160 -3.79 -6.73 6.98
CA THR A 160 -4.59 -7.17 8.14
C THR A 160 -5.30 -5.99 8.77
N VAL A 161 -6.63 -6.09 8.89
CA VAL A 161 -7.48 -5.05 9.45
C VAL A 161 -7.89 -5.44 10.87
N TYR A 162 -7.59 -4.58 11.85
CA TYR A 162 -7.92 -4.83 13.24
C TYR A 162 -9.08 -3.96 13.71
N ARG A 163 -10.04 -4.58 14.40
CA ARG A 163 -11.04 -3.84 15.17
C ARG A 163 -10.42 -3.23 16.41
N ARG A 164 -10.80 -1.99 16.70
CA ARG A 164 -10.49 -1.38 18.00
C ARG A 164 -11.27 -2.12 19.08
N SER A 165 -10.57 -2.68 20.07
CA SER A 165 -11.23 -3.45 21.14
C SER A 165 -12.25 -2.58 21.88
N SER A 166 -13.53 -2.95 21.80
CA SER A 166 -14.62 -2.29 22.52
C SER A 166 -14.40 -2.37 24.04
N LEU A 167 -13.74 -3.43 24.53
CA LEU A 167 -13.39 -3.56 25.95
C LEU A 167 -12.44 -2.46 26.40
N TYR A 168 -11.46 -2.08 25.58
CA TYR A 168 -10.57 -0.95 25.91
C TYR A 168 -11.35 0.36 25.99
N ILE A 169 -12.29 0.58 25.06
CA ILE A 169 -13.14 1.78 25.07
C ILE A 169 -14.03 1.78 26.33
N ILE A 170 -14.67 0.66 26.67
CA ILE A 170 -15.53 0.53 27.85
C ILE A 170 -14.74 0.68 29.15
N LEU A 171 -13.56 0.07 29.26
CA LEU A 171 -12.70 0.18 30.44
C LEU A 171 -12.10 1.59 30.58
N SER A 172 -11.69 2.21 29.46
CA SER A 172 -11.19 3.59 29.45
C SER A 172 -12.28 4.58 29.82
N THR A 173 -13.44 4.53 29.15
CA THR A 173 -14.55 5.44 29.42
C THR A 173 -15.13 5.21 30.80
N GLY A 174 -15.38 3.95 31.20
CA GLY A 174 -15.84 3.60 32.54
C GLY A 174 -14.89 4.05 33.64
N GLY A 175 -13.58 3.86 33.46
CA GLY A 175 -12.56 4.34 34.39
C GLY A 175 -12.53 5.86 34.51
N ILE A 176 -12.62 6.58 33.38
CA ILE A 176 -12.70 8.04 33.36
C ILE A 176 -13.99 8.52 34.04
N PHE A 177 -15.14 7.91 33.77
CA PHE A 177 -16.42 8.23 34.43
C PHE A 177 -16.34 8.02 35.95
N LEU A 178 -15.79 6.91 36.42
CA LEU A 178 -15.64 6.63 37.86
C LEU A 178 -14.70 7.64 38.54
N LEU A 179 -13.61 8.03 37.88
CA LEU A 179 -12.71 9.07 38.41
C LEU A 179 -13.41 10.43 38.49
N VAL A 180 -14.16 10.82 37.45
CA VAL A 180 -14.91 12.09 37.44
C VAL A 180 -16.00 12.09 38.52
N THR A 181 -16.73 10.98 38.70
CA THR A 181 -17.74 10.89 39.76
C THR A 181 -17.10 10.93 41.15
N LEU A 182 -15.97 10.25 41.36
CA LEU A 182 -15.23 10.33 42.62
C LEU A 182 -14.78 11.77 42.93
N VAL A 183 -14.18 12.45 41.96
CA VAL A 183 -13.70 13.84 42.11
C VAL A 183 -14.87 14.78 42.40
N THR A 184 -16.00 14.64 41.71
CA THR A 184 -17.19 15.47 41.96
C THR A 184 -17.81 15.19 43.33
N VAL A 185 -17.87 13.93 43.78
CA VAL A 185 -18.30 13.58 45.15
C VAL A 185 -17.37 14.20 46.18
N CYS A 186 -16.04 14.08 46.02
CA CYS A 186 -15.06 14.68 46.92
C CYS A 186 -15.16 16.21 46.96
N ALA A 187 -15.37 16.87 45.82
CA ALA A 187 -15.52 18.33 45.75
C ALA A 187 -16.83 18.82 46.40
N CYS A 188 -17.92 18.06 46.26
CA CYS A 188 -19.22 18.37 46.86
C CYS A 188 -19.30 17.98 48.35
N TRP A 189 -18.35 17.22 48.88
CA TRP A 189 -18.35 16.78 50.27
C TRP A 189 -17.98 17.91 51.22
N LYS A 190 -18.99 18.64 51.70
CA LYS A 190 -18.83 19.51 52.88
C LYS A 190 -18.89 18.66 54.16
N PRO A 191 -17.82 18.58 54.97
CA PRO A 191 -17.84 17.80 56.20
C PRO A 191 -18.76 18.45 57.24
N SER A 192 -19.75 17.70 57.71
CA SER A 192 -20.68 18.12 58.77
C SER A 192 -19.98 18.09 60.12
N LYS A 193 -19.77 19.26 60.74
CA LYS A 193 -19.22 19.38 62.11
C LYS A 193 -20.25 18.90 63.13
N LYS A 194 -20.15 17.65 63.60
CA LYS A 194 -20.81 17.22 64.84
C LYS A 194 -19.91 17.54 66.04
N SER A 195 -20.30 18.55 66.81
CA SER A 195 -19.74 18.92 68.11
C SER A 195 -19.91 17.77 69.12
N GLY A 196 -18.82 17.12 69.53
CA GLY A 196 -18.81 16.05 70.52
C GLY A 196 -19.16 16.53 71.93
N LYS A 197 -20.20 15.96 72.54
CA LYS A 197 -20.59 16.16 73.94
C LYS A 197 -19.89 15.09 74.80
N LYS A 198 -18.89 15.47 75.61
CA LYS A 198 -18.22 14.58 76.59
C LYS A 198 -19.24 14.09 77.64
N ARG A 199 -19.40 12.77 77.80
CA ARG A 199 -20.06 12.17 78.98
C ARG A 199 -19.03 12.06 80.11
N LYS A 200 -19.31 12.69 81.26
CA LYS A 200 -18.63 12.43 82.54
C LYS A 200 -19.08 11.06 83.06
N LEU A 201 -18.12 10.22 83.47
CA LEU A 201 -18.37 9.00 84.22
C LEU A 201 -18.10 9.30 85.71
N GLU A 202 -19.15 9.31 86.52
CA GLU A 202 -19.06 9.40 87.98
C GLU A 202 -18.63 8.05 88.56
N LYS A 203 -17.65 8.11 89.47
CA LYS A 203 -17.26 7.01 90.35
C LYS A 203 -18.33 6.82 91.42
N GLN A 204 -18.84 5.60 91.56
CA GLN A 204 -19.45 5.18 92.82
C GLN A 204 -18.92 3.79 93.19
N SER A 205 -18.31 3.73 94.37
CA SER A 205 -17.75 2.54 95.01
C SER A 205 -18.85 1.73 95.70
N SER A 206 -18.77 0.40 95.65
CA SER A 206 -18.72 -0.47 96.84
C SER A 206 -18.68 -1.96 96.45
N LEU A 207 -17.84 -2.71 97.15
CA LEU A 207 -17.65 -4.15 97.15
C LEU A 207 -18.96 -4.95 97.28
N GLU A 208 -19.03 -6.11 96.61
CA GLU A 208 -19.54 -7.34 97.22
C GLU A 208 -18.93 -8.59 96.56
N TYR A 209 -18.55 -9.55 97.41
CA TYR A 209 -17.80 -10.78 97.16
C TYR A 209 -18.75 -12.01 97.06
N MET A 210 -18.17 -13.15 96.67
CA MET A 210 -18.65 -14.57 96.67
C MET A 210 -19.01 -15.06 95.25
N ASP A 211 -18.15 -15.76 94.53
CA ASP A 211 -17.52 -17.10 94.72
C ASP A 211 -18.36 -18.25 94.11
N GLN A 212 -17.61 -19.15 93.48
CA GLN A 212 -17.89 -20.56 93.19
C GLN A 212 -18.50 -20.96 91.83
N ASN A 213 -17.59 -21.33 90.92
CA ASN A 213 -17.79 -22.41 89.95
C ASN A 213 -17.45 -23.73 90.64
N ASP A 214 -18.39 -24.67 90.66
CA ASP A 214 -18.21 -26.13 90.52
C ASP A 214 -19.65 -26.70 90.43
N ASP A 215 -20.04 -27.67 89.62
CA ASP A 215 -19.34 -28.88 89.18
C ASP A 215 -20.32 -29.69 88.28
N ARG A 216 -19.77 -30.65 87.51
CA ARG A 216 -20.40 -31.89 86.96
C ARG A 216 -21.16 -31.93 85.61
N LEU A 217 -20.44 -32.54 84.65
CA LEU A 217 -20.72 -33.81 83.93
C LEU A 217 -22.15 -34.12 83.39
N LYS A 218 -22.26 -34.13 82.03
CA LYS A 218 -22.63 -35.22 81.06
C LYS A 218 -23.82 -36.17 81.34
N PRO A 219 -24.31 -36.98 80.35
CA PRO A 219 -24.41 -36.84 78.88
C PRO A 219 -25.81 -37.29 78.33
N GLU A 220 -25.90 -37.38 76.99
CA GLU A 220 -26.98 -37.89 76.10
C GLU A 220 -28.11 -36.93 75.69
#